data_AF-E0DFB2-F1
#
_entry.id   AF-E0DFB2-F1
#
_cell.length_a   1.000
_cell.length_b   1.000
_cell.length_c   1.000
_cell.angle_alpha   90.00
_cell.angle_beta   90.00
_cell.angle_gamma   90.00
#
_symmetry.space_group_name_H-M   'P 1'
#
loop_
_entity.id
_entity.type
_entity.pdbx_description
1 polymer ?
#
loop_
_entity_poly.entity_id
_entity_poly.type
_entity_poly.pdbx_seq_one_letter_code
_entity_poly.pdbx_strand_id
1 'polypeptide(L)'
;MASRFPRLAAVQSAWAAWAEPTQKPAQPASSPSEWPVASHVPPSRHDAIFRLILWPIAALIVAHRVCVLAANGHITDDYTTVFLALRRFWDGIPVYSENYSFVDPHYLYNPGATMILSPLALVEHVAVARMVFICGNAAAIIAAMAILMRMFGFRLRGWGFPLVVAVAFVTEAVQNTLIFANINGVLLLALVGFLWALLGGRQWWAGVILGLAIVIKPVFLPLLVLPLVKFQWRTMLAGVGLPAALNAVAWLVVPGAGEYVSRTMPYLKQVRDYANSSLPGLVTYFGLPGWVGTVLFLVLAAVVVAGVWFLLRLRHSDPLLWACATSGLLLSGAFLLSSLGQMYYSMMLFPLVATVVLRRSPMHSAAGAIGMVLCLSPLEWEFARWPVYGQWLDTFLPTVGWLCVVVATAMFGFQAFRRPPGGE
;
A
#
# COMPACT_ATOMS: atom_id res chain seq x y z
N MET A 1 -40.05 -18.80 -26.57
CA MET A 1 -38.82 -19.62 -26.73
C MET A 1 -37.73 -19.34 -25.68
N ALA A 2 -38.04 -18.69 -24.54
CA ALA A 2 -37.05 -18.25 -23.54
C ALA A 2 -37.09 -19.02 -22.20
N SER A 3 -37.53 -20.29 -22.19
CA SER A 3 -37.73 -21.06 -20.95
C SER A 3 -36.88 -22.34 -20.83
N ARG A 4 -35.90 -22.58 -21.71
CA ARG A 4 -35.16 -23.87 -21.73
C ARG A 4 -33.71 -23.85 -21.25
N PHE A 5 -33.11 -22.70 -20.92
CA PHE A 5 -31.71 -22.68 -20.45
C PHE A 5 -31.42 -21.56 -19.42
N PRO A 6 -31.63 -21.80 -18.11
CA PRO A 6 -31.36 -20.80 -17.07
C PRO A 6 -29.88 -20.34 -17.04
N ARG A 7 -28.94 -21.16 -17.53
CA ARG A 7 -27.51 -20.79 -17.65
C ARG A 7 -27.22 -19.75 -18.73
N LEU A 8 -28.00 -19.70 -19.82
CA LEU A 8 -27.82 -18.70 -20.88
C LEU A 8 -28.36 -17.32 -20.48
N ALA A 9 -29.45 -17.29 -19.71
CA ALA A 9 -29.98 -16.05 -19.14
C ALA A 9 -29.01 -15.41 -18.13
N ALA A 10 -28.32 -16.23 -17.31
CA ALA A 10 -27.28 -15.73 -16.40
C ALA A 10 -26.09 -15.12 -17.16
N VAL A 11 -25.63 -15.75 -18.25
CA VAL A 11 -24.55 -15.22 -19.09
C VAL A 11 -24.98 -13.96 -19.86
N GLN A 12 -26.21 -13.89 -20.38
CA GLN A 12 -26.74 -12.68 -21.02
C GLN A 12 -26.95 -11.53 -20.02
N SER A 13 -27.37 -11.82 -18.79
CA SER A 13 -27.48 -10.81 -17.72
C SER A 13 -26.11 -10.28 -17.29
N ALA A 14 -25.08 -11.14 -17.27
CA ALA A 14 -23.70 -10.72 -17.08
C ALA A 14 -23.24 -9.83 -18.23
N TRP A 15 -23.47 -10.20 -19.50
CA TRP A 15 -23.15 -9.35 -20.65
C TRP A 15 -23.89 -8.01 -20.66
N ALA A 16 -25.18 -7.99 -20.33
CA ALA A 16 -25.95 -6.75 -20.20
C ALA A 16 -25.49 -5.87 -19.03
N ALA A 17 -24.96 -6.48 -17.96
CA ALA A 17 -24.32 -5.75 -16.86
C ALA A 17 -22.98 -5.12 -17.25
N TRP A 18 -22.37 -5.54 -18.36
CA TRP A 18 -21.13 -4.99 -18.95
C TRP A 18 -21.38 -4.03 -20.12
N ALA A 19 -22.59 -3.99 -20.67
CA ALA A 19 -22.94 -3.07 -21.73
C ALA A 19 -22.85 -1.62 -21.23
N GLU A 20 -22.12 -0.77 -21.96
CA GLU A 20 -22.03 0.65 -21.65
C GLU A 20 -23.44 1.26 -21.63
N PRO A 21 -23.79 2.08 -20.62
CA PRO A 21 -25.04 2.82 -20.68
C PRO A 21 -25.01 3.71 -21.92
N THR A 22 -26.05 3.63 -22.75
CA THR A 22 -26.27 4.56 -23.86
C THR A 22 -26.07 5.99 -23.37
N GLN A 23 -25.11 6.68 -23.98
CA GLN A 23 -24.75 8.06 -23.64
C GLN A 23 -26.00 8.94 -23.67
N LYS A 24 -26.42 9.41 -22.50
CA LYS A 24 -27.35 10.54 -22.39
C LYS A 24 -26.63 11.77 -22.98
N PRO A 25 -27.30 12.67 -23.72
CA PRO A 25 -26.64 13.82 -24.34
C PRO A 25 -25.80 14.57 -23.30
N ALA A 26 -24.53 14.79 -23.63
CA ALA A 26 -23.55 15.36 -22.72
C ALA A 26 -24.00 16.76 -22.24
N GLN A 27 -24.18 16.91 -20.93
CA GLN A 27 -23.99 18.22 -20.32
C GLN A 27 -22.54 18.64 -20.56
N PRO A 28 -22.25 19.92 -20.86
CA PRO A 28 -20.90 20.37 -21.16
C PRO A 28 -19.97 19.98 -20.01
N ALA A 29 -18.92 19.22 -20.36
CA ALA A 29 -17.94 18.73 -19.41
C ALA A 29 -17.34 19.90 -18.64
N SER A 30 -17.48 19.89 -17.31
CA SER A 30 -16.60 20.67 -16.45
C SER A 30 -15.16 20.23 -16.73
N SER A 31 -14.26 21.21 -16.76
CA SER A 31 -12.85 21.04 -17.09
C SER A 31 -12.19 19.85 -16.34
N PRO A 32 -11.24 19.11 -16.95
CA PRO A 32 -10.70 17.87 -16.37
C PRO A 32 -9.79 18.04 -15.12
N SER A 33 -9.79 19.20 -14.45
CA SER A 33 -8.71 19.59 -13.54
C SER A 33 -9.11 19.99 -12.13
N GLU A 34 -10.41 20.15 -11.83
CA GLU A 34 -10.82 20.72 -10.55
C GLU A 34 -11.41 19.65 -9.62
N TRP A 35 -10.56 19.17 -8.70
CA TRP A 35 -11.05 18.54 -7.48
C TRP A 35 -12.05 19.49 -6.81
N PRO A 36 -13.18 18.99 -6.29
CA PRO A 36 -14.23 19.85 -5.76
C PRO A 36 -13.66 20.92 -4.83
N VAL A 37 -13.89 22.18 -5.18
CA VAL A 37 -13.47 23.33 -4.38
C VAL A 37 -14.15 23.17 -3.02
N ALA A 38 -13.34 22.95 -1.99
CA ALA A 38 -13.85 22.68 -0.66
C ALA A 38 -14.79 23.81 -0.21
N SER A 39 -16.07 23.51 -0.03
CA SER A 39 -17.16 24.46 0.24
C SER A 39 -16.79 25.49 1.32
N HIS A 40 -16.80 26.79 0.99
CA HIS A 40 -16.55 27.94 1.89
C HIS A 40 -17.55 28.07 3.04
N VAL A 41 -17.59 27.06 3.92
CA VAL A 41 -18.21 27.17 5.23
C VAL A 41 -17.19 27.80 6.18
N PRO A 42 -17.47 28.96 6.80
CA PRO A 42 -16.59 29.54 7.81
C PRO A 42 -16.44 28.55 8.99
N PRO A 43 -15.25 28.47 9.61
CA PRO A 43 -15.02 27.53 10.70
C PRO A 43 -15.98 27.82 11.86
N SER A 44 -16.73 26.81 12.29
CA SER A 44 -17.61 26.92 13.46
C SER A 44 -16.77 27.08 14.73
N ARG A 45 -17.37 27.63 15.80
CA ARG A 45 -16.72 27.71 17.13
C ARG A 45 -16.22 26.34 17.60
N HIS A 46 -16.97 25.28 17.29
CA HIS A 46 -16.58 23.90 17.59
C HIS A 46 -15.33 23.45 16.80
N ASP A 47 -15.25 23.76 15.50
CA ASP A 47 -14.05 23.47 14.69
C ASP A 47 -12.80 24.17 15.25
N ALA A 48 -12.93 25.41 15.73
CA ALA A 48 -11.83 26.10 16.40
C ALA A 48 -11.38 25.39 17.69
N ILE A 49 -12.32 24.98 18.54
CA ILE A 49 -12.02 24.26 19.80
C ILE A 49 -11.35 22.92 19.50
N PHE A 50 -11.90 22.12 18.58
CA PHE A 50 -11.32 20.83 18.23
C PHE A 50 -9.91 20.97 17.64
N ARG A 51 -9.66 21.98 16.80
CA ARG A 51 -8.30 22.25 16.30
C ARG A 51 -7.32 22.60 17.41
N LEU A 52 -7.74 23.44 18.35
CA LEU A 52 -6.91 23.85 19.49
C LEU A 52 -6.48 22.63 20.33
N ILE A 53 -7.34 21.62 20.44
CA ILE A 53 -7.08 20.39 21.21
C ILE A 53 -6.28 19.36 20.39
N LEU A 54 -6.68 19.10 19.14
CA LEU A 54 -6.13 18.01 18.35
C LEU A 54 -4.73 18.29 17.82
N TRP A 55 -4.36 19.54 17.55
CA TRP A 55 -3.01 19.86 17.09
C TRP A 55 -1.93 19.54 18.13
N PRO A 56 -2.06 19.96 19.40
CA PRO A 56 -1.13 19.54 20.46
C PRO A 56 -1.04 18.01 20.60
N ILE A 57 -2.18 17.30 20.54
CA ILE A 57 -2.22 15.84 20.63
C ILE A 57 -1.45 15.21 19.46
N ALA A 58 -1.75 15.63 18.22
CA ALA A 58 -1.08 15.13 17.03
C ALA A 58 0.42 15.42 17.07
N ALA A 59 0.79 16.66 17.42
CA ALA A 59 2.20 17.07 17.54
C ALA A 59 2.95 16.25 18.59
N LEU A 60 2.34 16.02 19.76
CA LEU A 60 2.93 15.21 20.82
C LEU A 60 3.11 13.75 20.39
N ILE A 61 2.10 13.16 19.74
CA ILE A 61 2.17 11.79 19.21
C ILE A 61 3.29 11.69 18.16
N VAL A 62 3.32 12.58 17.17
CA VAL A 62 4.36 12.58 16.13
C VAL A 62 5.75 12.77 16.74
N ALA A 63 5.93 13.75 17.62
CA ALA A 63 7.19 14.00 18.29
C ALA A 63 7.64 12.81 19.14
N HIS A 64 6.72 12.15 19.86
CA HIS A 64 7.04 10.95 20.62
C HIS A 64 7.45 9.79 19.71
N ARG A 65 6.70 9.53 18.63
CA ARG A 65 7.04 8.44 17.69
C ARG A 65 8.39 8.66 17.00
N VAL A 66 8.70 9.90 16.60
CA VAL A 66 9.92 10.25 15.86
C VAL A 66 11.13 10.43 16.79
N CYS A 67 11.01 11.28 17.81
CA CYS A 67 12.15 11.71 18.63
C CYS A 67 12.43 10.79 19.83
N VAL A 68 11.52 9.88 20.18
CA VAL A 68 11.71 8.92 21.28
C VAL A 68 11.78 7.51 20.71
N LEU A 69 10.67 6.97 20.21
CA LEU A 69 10.62 5.57 19.79
C LEU A 69 11.55 5.28 18.61
N ALA A 70 11.43 6.05 17.52
CA ALA A 70 12.27 5.83 16.35
C ALA A 70 13.74 6.18 16.57
N ALA A 71 14.02 7.17 17.42
CA ALA A 71 15.37 7.55 17.81
C ALA A 71 16.06 6.47 18.67
N ASN A 72 15.33 5.83 19.58
CA ASN A 72 15.84 4.69 20.37
C ASN A 72 16.13 3.46 19.50
N GLY A 73 15.39 3.28 18.41
CA GLY A 73 15.57 2.18 17.46
C GLY A 73 15.04 0.84 17.99
N HIS A 74 15.32 -0.21 17.24
CA HIS A 74 14.93 -1.59 17.53
C HIS A 74 16.00 -2.54 17.00
N ILE A 75 15.96 -3.82 17.42
CA ILE A 75 16.84 -4.84 16.85
C ILE A 75 16.65 -5.00 15.34
N THR A 76 15.44 -4.71 14.86
CA THR A 76 15.12 -4.55 13.44
C THR A 76 15.51 -3.14 13.00
N ASP A 77 16.54 -3.03 12.17
CA ASP A 77 16.99 -1.76 11.59
C ASP A 77 17.19 -1.90 10.08
N ASP A 78 16.15 -1.52 9.32
CA ASP A 78 16.16 -1.64 7.87
C ASP A 78 17.07 -0.60 7.23
N TYR A 79 17.16 0.61 7.80
CA TYR A 79 17.91 1.70 7.20
C TYR A 79 19.42 1.45 7.22
N THR A 80 19.98 0.94 8.31
CA THR A 80 21.43 0.75 8.40
C THR A 80 21.94 -0.23 7.34
N THR A 81 21.19 -1.30 7.04
CA THR A 81 21.53 -2.22 5.94
C THR A 81 21.53 -1.53 4.58
N VAL A 82 20.54 -0.66 4.34
CA VAL A 82 20.47 0.19 3.14
C VAL A 82 21.65 1.14 3.07
N PHE A 83 21.92 1.88 4.15
CA PHE A 83 23.01 2.84 4.21
C PHE A 83 24.37 2.19 3.90
N LEU A 84 24.66 1.03 4.49
CA LEU A 84 25.89 0.30 4.26
C LEU A 84 26.01 -0.19 2.81
N ALA A 85 24.93 -0.73 2.24
CA ALA A 85 24.91 -1.14 0.84
C ALA A 85 25.11 0.03 -0.13
N LEU A 86 24.52 1.18 0.17
CA LEU A 86 24.70 2.41 -0.61
C LEU A 86 26.11 3.00 -0.45
N ARG A 87 26.74 2.85 0.73
CA ARG A 87 28.16 3.21 0.91
C ARG A 87 29.08 2.33 0.09
N ARG A 88 28.86 1.00 0.08
CA ARG A 88 29.59 0.07 -0.82
C ARG A 88 29.50 0.49 -2.28
N PHE A 89 28.32 0.92 -2.74
CA PHE A 89 28.14 1.46 -4.10
C PHE A 89 29.07 2.65 -4.39
N TRP A 90 29.17 3.62 -3.48
CA TRP A 90 30.08 4.76 -3.62
C TRP A 90 31.56 4.38 -3.51
N ASP A 91 31.88 3.38 -2.69
CA ASP A 91 33.25 2.89 -2.48
C ASP A 91 33.73 1.93 -3.59
N GLY A 92 32.88 1.63 -4.58
CA GLY A 92 33.23 0.70 -5.68
C GLY A 92 33.26 -0.77 -5.26
N ILE A 93 32.68 -1.11 -4.11
CA ILE A 93 32.66 -2.47 -3.53
C ILE A 93 31.36 -3.18 -3.94
N PRO A 94 31.38 -4.50 -4.23
CA PRO A 94 30.17 -5.26 -4.53
C PRO A 94 29.04 -5.05 -3.50
N VAL A 95 27.87 -4.63 -3.97
CA VAL A 95 26.74 -4.24 -3.12
C VAL A 95 26.06 -5.45 -2.47
N TYR A 96 25.91 -6.53 -3.22
CA TYR A 96 25.12 -7.71 -2.85
C TYR A 96 25.93 -8.79 -2.12
N SER A 97 26.58 -8.41 -1.02
CA SER A 97 27.49 -9.28 -0.27
C SER A 97 26.90 -9.86 1.02
N GLU A 98 25.57 -9.83 1.19
CA GLU A 98 24.89 -10.27 2.41
C GLU A 98 25.06 -11.77 2.70
N ASN A 99 25.10 -12.13 3.98
CA ASN A 99 25.11 -13.53 4.42
C ASN A 99 23.70 -13.98 4.83
N TYR A 100 23.02 -14.67 3.92
CA TYR A 100 21.65 -15.14 4.09
C TYR A 100 21.49 -16.35 5.04
N SER A 101 22.56 -16.77 5.72
CA SER A 101 22.50 -17.83 6.75
C SER A 101 22.00 -17.31 8.10
N PHE A 102 22.05 -15.98 8.28
CA PHE A 102 21.54 -15.31 9.47
C PHE A 102 20.14 -14.73 9.21
N VAL A 103 19.43 -14.39 10.29
CA VAL A 103 18.05 -13.89 10.25
C VAL A 103 17.96 -12.37 10.46
N ASP A 104 19.11 -11.69 10.47
CA ASP A 104 19.20 -10.24 10.55
C ASP A 104 18.57 -9.56 9.31
N PRO A 105 18.23 -8.26 9.42
CA PRO A 105 17.79 -7.50 8.26
C PRO A 105 18.85 -7.56 7.14
N HIS A 106 18.41 -7.71 5.89
CA HIS A 106 19.30 -7.77 4.74
C HIS A 106 18.96 -6.70 3.72
N TYR A 107 19.97 -6.29 2.95
CA TYR A 107 19.75 -5.45 1.78
C TYR A 107 19.18 -6.26 0.61
N LEU A 108 17.96 -5.91 0.18
CA LEU A 108 17.19 -6.68 -0.81
C LEU A 108 16.69 -5.84 -2.01
N TYR A 109 17.12 -4.59 -2.10
CA TYR A 109 16.68 -3.68 -3.18
C TYR A 109 17.34 -4.05 -4.52
N ASN A 110 16.61 -3.87 -5.62
CA ASN A 110 17.17 -4.07 -6.96
C ASN A 110 18.23 -3.00 -7.31
N PRO A 111 19.07 -3.24 -8.33
CA PRO A 111 20.16 -2.31 -8.67
C PRO A 111 19.65 -0.90 -9.00
N GLY A 112 18.50 -0.79 -9.69
CA GLY A 112 17.89 0.50 -10.01
C GLY A 112 17.55 1.33 -8.77
N ALA A 113 17.05 0.68 -7.72
CA ALA A 113 16.78 1.31 -6.44
C ALA A 113 18.08 1.67 -5.69
N THR A 114 19.13 0.83 -5.75
CA THR A 114 20.46 1.19 -5.23
C THR A 114 20.92 2.53 -5.80
N MET A 115 20.83 2.69 -7.12
CA MET A 115 21.25 3.91 -7.79
C MET A 115 20.43 5.14 -7.36
N ILE A 116 19.09 5.04 -7.32
CA ILE A 116 18.22 6.17 -6.93
C ILE A 116 18.37 6.53 -5.45
N LEU A 117 18.56 5.53 -4.59
CA LEU A 117 18.69 5.75 -3.15
C LEU A 117 20.11 6.17 -2.75
N SER A 118 21.12 5.98 -3.61
CA SER A 118 22.53 6.32 -3.35
C SER A 118 22.79 7.72 -2.76
N PRO A 119 22.03 8.80 -3.07
CA PRO A 119 22.24 10.09 -2.43
C PRO A 119 21.99 10.08 -0.91
N LEU A 120 21.19 9.14 -0.40
CA LEU A 120 20.96 8.98 1.05
C LEU A 120 22.22 8.61 1.80
N ALA A 121 23.19 7.99 1.12
CA ALA A 121 24.48 7.65 1.69
C ALA A 121 25.49 8.80 1.60
N LEU A 122 25.16 9.99 1.10
CA LEU A 122 26.12 11.12 1.09
C LEU A 122 26.39 11.66 2.50
N VAL A 123 25.44 11.48 3.43
CA VAL A 123 25.64 11.80 4.84
C VAL A 123 26.62 10.78 5.44
N GLU A 124 27.72 11.24 6.05
CA GLU A 124 28.80 10.36 6.54
C GLU A 124 28.44 9.62 7.83
N HIS A 125 27.72 10.27 8.74
CA HIS A 125 27.34 9.67 10.01
C HIS A 125 26.02 8.90 9.90
N VAL A 126 26.07 7.58 10.03
CA VAL A 126 24.90 6.68 9.92
C VAL A 126 23.75 7.08 10.85
N ALA A 127 24.03 7.48 12.09
CA ALA A 127 22.99 7.90 13.04
C ALA A 127 22.25 9.16 12.59
N VAL A 128 22.98 10.14 12.04
CA VAL A 128 22.40 11.37 11.48
C VAL A 128 21.60 11.05 10.23
N ALA A 129 22.18 10.25 9.33
CA ALA A 129 21.54 9.82 8.09
C ALA A 129 20.22 9.08 8.37
N ARG A 130 20.21 8.20 9.38
CA ARG A 130 19.04 7.46 9.87
C ARG A 130 17.96 8.40 10.40
N MET A 131 18.31 9.39 11.23
CA MET A 131 17.32 10.34 11.73
C MET A 131 16.76 11.25 10.63
N VAL A 132 17.58 11.71 9.69
CA VAL A 132 17.10 12.45 8.51
C VAL A 132 16.12 11.60 7.72
N PHE A 133 16.42 10.32 7.53
CA PHE A 133 15.54 9.37 6.84
C PHE A 133 14.22 9.13 7.58
N ILE A 134 14.25 8.97 8.90
CA ILE A 134 13.04 8.85 9.74
C ILE A 134 12.18 10.11 9.65
N CYS A 135 12.78 11.29 9.80
CA CYS A 135 12.08 12.57 9.66
C CYS A 135 11.46 12.72 8.26
N GLY A 136 12.19 12.31 7.22
CA GLY A 136 11.68 12.29 5.84
C GLY A 136 10.48 11.37 5.66
N ASN A 137 10.50 10.17 6.25
CA ASN A 137 9.35 9.25 6.23
C ASN A 137 8.16 9.81 7.01
N ALA A 138 8.37 10.38 8.19
CA ALA A 138 7.29 11.02 8.96
C ALA A 138 6.65 12.18 8.18
N ALA A 139 7.46 13.04 7.56
CA ALA A 139 6.98 14.13 6.71
C ALA A 139 6.21 13.60 5.49
N ALA A 140 6.70 12.53 4.86
CA ALA A 140 6.04 11.90 3.72
C ALA A 140 4.67 11.30 4.10
N ILE A 141 4.55 10.68 5.28
CA ILE A 141 3.27 10.17 5.81
C ILE A 141 2.28 11.33 6.02
N ILE A 142 2.71 12.43 6.65
CA ILE A 142 1.87 13.61 6.87
C ILE A 142 1.42 14.21 5.52
N ALA A 143 2.33 14.32 4.55
CA ALA A 143 2.02 14.80 3.21
C ALA A 143 1.04 13.86 2.48
N ALA A 144 1.21 12.54 2.60
CA ALA A 144 0.30 11.56 2.04
C ALA A 144 -1.11 11.70 2.64
N MET A 145 -1.23 11.88 3.95
CA MET A 145 -2.51 12.15 4.62
C MET A 145 -3.15 13.47 4.16
N ALA A 146 -2.33 14.50 3.95
CA ALA A 146 -2.83 15.77 3.43
C ALA A 146 -3.37 15.65 2.00
N ILE A 147 -2.66 14.97 1.10
CA ILE A 147 -3.13 14.72 -0.27
C ILE A 147 -4.39 13.86 -0.24
N LEU A 148 -4.40 12.80 0.57
CA LEU A 148 -5.54 11.90 0.69
C LEU A 148 -6.78 12.66 1.16
N MET A 149 -6.69 13.46 2.23
CA MET A 149 -7.81 14.31 2.68
C MET A 149 -8.33 15.23 1.58
N ARG A 150 -7.44 15.84 0.80
CA ARG A 150 -7.83 16.70 -0.33
C ARG A 150 -8.53 15.90 -1.44
N MET A 151 -8.08 14.68 -1.73
CA MET A 151 -8.74 13.81 -2.70
C MET A 151 -10.20 13.49 -2.30
N PHE A 152 -10.47 13.36 -1.00
CA PHE A 152 -11.82 13.15 -0.48
C PHE A 152 -12.60 14.45 -0.22
N GLY A 153 -12.10 15.60 -0.70
CA GLY A 153 -12.80 16.89 -0.60
C GLY A 153 -12.69 17.59 0.77
N PHE A 154 -11.88 17.06 1.69
CA PHE A 154 -11.69 17.65 3.01
C PHE A 154 -10.65 18.76 3.02
N ARG A 155 -10.81 19.68 3.98
CA ARG A 155 -9.93 20.83 4.19
C ARG A 155 -8.84 20.50 5.20
N LEU A 156 -7.61 20.89 4.89
CA LEU A 156 -6.47 20.75 5.81
C LEU A 156 -6.50 21.75 6.98
N ARG A 157 -7.27 22.84 6.83
CA ARG A 157 -7.43 23.86 7.87
C ARG A 157 -8.45 23.47 8.95
N GLY A 158 -9.20 22.38 8.78
CA GLY A 158 -10.20 21.91 9.75
C GLY A 158 -9.60 21.00 10.82
N TRP A 159 -10.39 20.67 11.84
CA TRP A 159 -10.00 19.74 12.92
C TRP A 159 -9.67 18.31 12.44
N GLY A 160 -10.20 17.89 11.29
CA GLY A 160 -9.98 16.54 10.76
C GLY A 160 -8.52 16.23 10.42
N PHE A 161 -7.71 17.22 10.01
CA PHE A 161 -6.32 16.97 9.61
C PHE A 161 -5.42 16.54 10.76
N PRO A 162 -5.35 17.26 11.90
CA PRO A 162 -4.60 16.77 13.04
C PRO A 162 -5.14 15.43 13.57
N LEU A 163 -6.46 15.17 13.50
CA LEU A 163 -6.99 13.85 13.89
C LEU A 163 -6.45 12.73 12.99
N VAL A 164 -6.52 12.88 11.67
CA VAL A 164 -6.04 11.85 10.72
C VAL A 164 -4.55 11.60 10.90
N VAL A 165 -3.75 12.66 11.12
CA VAL A 165 -2.32 12.53 11.44
C VAL A 165 -2.12 11.77 12.74
N ALA A 166 -2.82 12.14 13.82
CA ALA A 166 -2.71 11.46 15.11
C ALA A 166 -3.07 9.97 15.00
N VAL A 167 -4.19 9.66 14.34
CA VAL A 167 -4.65 8.27 14.13
C VAL A 167 -3.63 7.48 13.33
N ALA A 168 -3.11 8.03 12.22
CA ALA A 168 -2.10 7.37 11.41
C ALA A 168 -0.85 7.03 12.25
N PHE A 169 -0.32 7.98 13.03
CA PHE A 169 0.88 7.78 13.85
C PHE A 169 0.68 6.90 15.09
N VAL A 170 -0.56 6.54 15.43
CA VAL A 170 -0.84 5.55 16.47
C VAL A 170 -0.93 4.14 15.90
N THR A 171 -1.19 3.95 14.60
CA THR A 171 -1.21 2.60 14.00
C THR A 171 0.14 1.90 14.14
N GLU A 172 0.13 0.57 14.28
CA GLU A 172 1.40 -0.20 14.24
C GLU A 172 2.17 0.12 12.97
N ALA A 173 1.48 0.24 11.84
CA ALA A 173 2.16 0.32 10.56
C ALA A 173 3.06 1.55 10.44
N VAL A 174 2.61 2.70 10.95
CA VAL A 174 3.44 3.91 11.01
C VAL A 174 4.51 3.79 12.09
N GLN A 175 4.17 3.27 13.27
CA GLN A 175 5.14 3.11 14.36
C GLN A 175 6.33 2.26 13.91
N ASN A 176 6.09 1.05 13.43
CA ASN A 176 7.14 0.11 13.02
C ASN A 176 7.89 0.58 11.78
N THR A 177 7.24 1.29 10.86
CA THR A 177 7.96 1.94 9.75
C THR A 177 8.96 2.99 10.24
N LEU A 178 8.62 3.79 11.24
CA LEU A 178 9.54 4.79 11.79
C LEU A 178 10.60 4.14 12.68
N ILE A 179 10.21 3.21 13.56
CA ILE A 179 11.10 2.52 14.50
C ILE A 179 12.16 1.70 13.75
N PHE A 180 11.76 0.94 12.73
CA PHE A 180 12.68 0.15 11.90
C PHE A 180 13.39 0.98 10.84
N ALA A 181 13.07 2.28 10.75
CA ALA A 181 13.57 3.18 9.72
C ALA A 181 13.36 2.60 8.30
N ASN A 182 12.13 2.21 7.99
CA ASN A 182 11.72 1.67 6.69
C ASN A 182 11.25 2.79 5.73
N ILE A 183 11.41 2.60 4.42
CA ILE A 183 11.05 3.57 3.37
C ILE A 183 9.54 3.71 3.11
N ASN A 184 8.70 2.91 3.79
CA ASN A 184 7.27 2.85 3.48
C ASN A 184 6.55 4.20 3.63
N GLY A 185 7.02 5.15 4.43
CA GLY A 185 6.41 6.48 4.50
C GLY A 185 6.49 7.22 3.16
N VAL A 186 7.64 7.15 2.50
CA VAL A 186 7.84 7.68 1.14
C VAL A 186 7.02 6.90 0.10
N LEU A 187 6.93 5.57 0.24
CA LEU A 187 6.14 4.74 -0.67
C LEU A 187 4.63 4.98 -0.52
N LEU A 188 4.15 5.33 0.67
CA LEU A 188 2.76 5.73 0.90
C LEU A 188 2.47 7.07 0.21
N LEU A 189 3.39 8.02 0.29
CA LEU A 189 3.30 9.27 -0.47
C LEU A 189 3.29 9.00 -1.98
N ALA A 190 4.13 8.09 -2.47
CA ALA A 190 4.13 7.67 -3.86
C ALA A 190 2.79 7.02 -4.26
N LEU A 191 2.22 6.14 -3.43
CA LEU A 191 0.92 5.53 -3.68
C LEU A 191 -0.19 6.58 -3.80
N VAL A 192 -0.31 7.48 -2.82
CA VAL A 192 -1.35 8.52 -2.84
C VAL A 192 -1.11 9.50 -3.99
N GLY A 193 0.14 9.87 -4.26
CA GLY A 193 0.52 10.72 -5.39
C GLY A 193 0.20 10.08 -6.74
N PHE A 194 0.44 8.77 -6.89
CA PHE A 194 0.03 7.99 -8.06
C PHE A 194 -1.48 8.02 -8.24
N LEU A 195 -2.26 7.71 -7.21
CA LEU A 195 -3.73 7.72 -7.28
C LEU A 195 -4.26 9.13 -7.62
N TRP A 196 -3.71 10.17 -7.01
CA TRP A 196 -4.04 11.57 -7.32
C TRP A 196 -3.71 11.95 -8.77
N ALA A 197 -2.55 11.54 -9.29
CA ALA A 197 -2.14 11.81 -10.66
C ALA A 197 -2.97 11.01 -11.67
N LEU A 198 -3.25 9.74 -11.38
CA LEU A 198 -4.08 8.83 -12.18
C LEU A 198 -5.51 9.36 -12.33
N LEU A 199 -6.12 9.78 -11.21
CA LEU A 199 -7.48 10.33 -11.19
C LEU A 199 -7.55 11.73 -11.79
N GLY A 200 -6.50 12.54 -11.62
CA GLY A 200 -6.40 13.88 -12.22
C GLY A 200 -5.92 13.90 -13.68
N GLY A 201 -5.85 12.76 -14.37
CA GLY A 201 -5.48 12.69 -15.79
C GLY A 201 -4.01 12.99 -16.13
N ARG A 202 -3.11 13.09 -15.13
CA ARG A 202 -1.69 13.40 -15.31
C ARG A 202 -0.90 12.12 -15.61
N GLN A 203 -1.12 11.55 -16.79
CA GLN A 203 -0.68 10.20 -17.10
C GLN A 203 0.83 9.96 -16.96
N TRP A 204 1.68 10.88 -17.43
CA TRP A 204 3.14 10.77 -17.30
C TRP A 204 3.59 10.77 -15.84
N TRP A 205 3.11 11.71 -15.04
CA TRP A 205 3.42 11.79 -13.61
C TRP A 205 2.93 10.57 -12.85
N ALA A 206 1.71 10.09 -13.15
CA ALA A 206 1.22 8.85 -12.56
C ALA A 206 2.16 7.66 -12.85
N GLY A 207 2.64 7.56 -14.09
CA GLY A 207 3.53 6.48 -14.50
C GLY A 207 4.91 6.60 -13.87
N VAL A 208 5.50 7.80 -13.82
CA VAL A 208 6.79 8.05 -13.16
C VAL A 208 6.72 7.72 -11.67
N ILE A 209 5.69 8.22 -10.97
CA ILE A 209 5.53 7.97 -9.52
C ILE A 209 5.37 6.48 -9.24
N LEU A 210 4.51 5.79 -10.00
CA LEU A 210 4.32 4.34 -9.85
C LEU A 210 5.59 3.56 -10.22
N GLY A 211 6.30 3.96 -11.27
CA GLY A 211 7.58 3.37 -11.66
C GLY A 211 8.64 3.50 -10.57
N LEU A 212 8.76 4.67 -9.94
CA LEU A 212 9.65 4.87 -8.79
C LEU A 212 9.25 3.98 -7.59
N ALA A 213 7.95 3.81 -7.35
CA ALA A 213 7.49 2.89 -6.30
C ALA A 213 7.83 1.42 -6.64
N ILE A 214 7.63 0.99 -7.90
CA ILE A 214 7.92 -0.37 -8.36
C ILE A 214 9.41 -0.70 -8.28
N VAL A 215 10.28 0.23 -8.72
CA VAL A 215 11.73 -0.02 -8.68
C VAL A 215 12.22 -0.18 -7.24
N ILE A 216 11.72 0.64 -6.30
CA ILE A 216 12.08 0.54 -4.88
C ILE A 216 11.46 -0.71 -4.24
N LYS A 217 10.17 -0.97 -4.50
CA LYS A 217 9.44 -2.09 -3.89
C LYS A 217 8.49 -2.72 -4.92
N PRO A 218 8.84 -3.89 -5.51
CA PRO A 218 8.04 -4.53 -6.55
C PRO A 218 6.61 -4.91 -6.14
N VAL A 219 6.27 -4.87 -4.85
CA VAL A 219 4.89 -5.06 -4.34
C VAL A 219 3.87 -4.09 -4.96
N PHE A 220 4.32 -2.95 -5.52
CA PHE A 220 3.46 -2.00 -6.24
C PHE A 220 3.15 -2.40 -7.69
N LEU A 221 3.82 -3.42 -8.25
CA LEU A 221 3.64 -3.87 -9.63
C LEU A 221 2.18 -4.19 -10.00
N PRO A 222 1.38 -4.86 -9.14
CA PRO A 222 -0.02 -5.13 -9.43
C PRO A 222 -0.86 -3.87 -9.69
N LEU A 223 -0.45 -2.69 -9.19
CA LEU A 223 -1.19 -1.44 -9.40
C LEU A 223 -1.17 -0.95 -10.86
N LEU A 224 -0.31 -1.50 -11.72
CA LEU A 224 -0.37 -1.26 -13.17
C LEU A 224 -1.71 -1.70 -13.79
N VAL A 225 -2.48 -2.56 -13.13
CA VAL A 225 -3.84 -2.91 -13.53
C VAL A 225 -4.73 -1.66 -13.64
N LEU A 226 -4.59 -0.67 -12.75
CA LEU A 226 -5.44 0.53 -12.76
C LEU A 226 -5.30 1.36 -14.06
N PRO A 227 -4.10 1.79 -14.49
CA PRO A 227 -3.94 2.49 -15.76
C PRO A 227 -4.20 1.58 -16.97
N LEU A 228 -3.90 0.27 -16.88
CA LEU A 228 -4.17 -0.70 -17.93
C LEU A 228 -5.66 -0.75 -18.28
N VAL A 229 -6.54 -0.92 -17.29
CA VAL A 229 -7.99 -1.02 -17.54
C VAL A 229 -8.65 0.32 -17.89
N LYS A 230 -7.95 1.43 -17.66
CA LYS A 230 -8.33 2.77 -18.15
C LYS A 230 -7.69 3.12 -19.51
N PHE A 231 -6.97 2.18 -20.13
CA PHE A 231 -6.24 2.40 -21.39
C PHE A 231 -5.29 3.62 -21.34
N GLN A 232 -4.73 3.92 -20.17
CA GLN A 232 -3.80 5.04 -19.97
C GLN A 232 -2.37 4.61 -20.35
N TRP A 233 -2.12 4.45 -21.65
CA TRP A 233 -0.86 3.91 -22.15
C TRP A 233 0.37 4.73 -21.78
N ARG A 234 0.26 6.06 -21.65
CA ARG A 234 1.39 6.88 -21.20
C ARG A 234 1.79 6.54 -19.76
N THR A 235 0.82 6.27 -18.90
CA THR A 235 1.06 5.79 -17.52
C THR A 235 1.69 4.42 -17.51
N MET A 236 1.23 3.49 -18.36
CA MET A 236 1.83 2.16 -18.50
C MET A 236 3.27 2.22 -19.01
N LEU A 237 3.52 3.00 -20.06
CA LEU A 237 4.86 3.17 -20.65
C LEU A 237 5.85 3.74 -19.64
N ALA A 238 5.48 4.80 -18.92
CA ALA A 238 6.36 5.34 -17.87
C ALA A 238 6.48 4.41 -16.66
N GLY A 239 5.39 3.78 -16.22
CA GLY A 239 5.37 2.88 -15.06
C GLY A 239 6.18 1.60 -15.24
N VAL A 240 6.30 1.10 -16.49
CA VAL A 240 7.13 -0.07 -16.83
C VAL A 240 8.52 0.36 -17.32
N GLY A 241 8.56 1.36 -18.19
CA GLY A 241 9.79 1.82 -18.83
C GLY A 241 10.78 2.43 -17.85
N LEU A 242 10.31 3.16 -16.83
CA LEU A 242 11.21 3.77 -15.84
C LEU A 242 11.94 2.71 -14.99
N PRO A 243 11.29 1.74 -14.31
CA PRO A 243 11.99 0.66 -13.62
C PRO A 243 12.94 -0.12 -14.52
N ALA A 244 12.54 -0.40 -15.77
CA ALA A 244 13.36 -1.14 -16.71
C ALA A 244 14.64 -0.35 -17.08
N ALA A 245 14.49 0.93 -17.41
CA ALA A 245 15.62 1.80 -17.75
C ALA A 245 16.57 1.97 -16.56
N LEU A 246 16.04 2.19 -15.35
CA LEU A 246 16.85 2.34 -14.15
C LEU A 246 17.65 1.09 -13.82
N ASN A 247 17.05 -0.10 -13.91
CA ASN A 247 17.78 -1.35 -13.70
C ASN A 247 18.79 -1.61 -14.81
N ALA A 248 18.48 -1.27 -16.06
CA ALA A 248 19.43 -1.41 -17.18
C ALA A 248 20.67 -0.50 -16.99
N VAL A 249 20.46 0.76 -16.60
CA VAL A 249 21.56 1.68 -16.28
C VAL A 249 22.32 1.20 -15.04
N ALA A 250 21.61 0.81 -13.98
CA ALA A 250 22.22 0.31 -12.76
C ALA A 250 23.08 -0.94 -12.98
N TRP A 251 22.74 -1.78 -13.97
CA TRP A 251 23.56 -2.93 -14.34
C TRP A 251 24.97 -2.55 -14.79
N LEU A 252 25.13 -1.34 -15.33
CA LEU A 252 26.42 -0.83 -15.82
C LEU A 252 27.22 -0.12 -14.72
N VAL A 253 26.55 0.46 -13.72
CA VAL A 253 27.19 1.35 -12.73
C VAL A 253 27.27 0.76 -11.32
N VAL A 254 26.37 -0.15 -10.94
CA VAL A 254 26.35 -0.74 -9.60
C VAL A 254 27.38 -1.87 -9.49
N PRO A 255 28.40 -1.76 -8.62
CA PRO A 255 29.39 -2.82 -8.44
C PRO A 255 28.72 -4.12 -8.00
N GLY A 256 29.02 -5.21 -8.70
CA GLY A 256 28.45 -6.53 -8.40
C GLY A 256 26.96 -6.67 -8.75
N ALA A 257 26.38 -5.84 -9.63
CA ALA A 257 24.96 -5.93 -10.02
C ALA A 257 24.51 -7.35 -10.42
N GLY A 258 25.40 -8.15 -11.04
CA GLY A 258 25.14 -9.55 -11.38
C GLY A 258 24.78 -10.44 -10.19
N GLU A 259 25.31 -10.14 -8.99
CA GLU A 259 25.04 -10.87 -7.76
C GLU A 259 23.59 -10.69 -7.28
N TYR A 260 22.90 -9.63 -7.69
CA TYR A 260 21.47 -9.50 -7.45
C TYR A 260 20.71 -10.68 -8.05
N VAL A 261 21.05 -11.11 -9.26
CA VAL A 261 20.37 -12.20 -9.96
C VAL A 261 20.84 -13.56 -9.45
N SER A 262 22.13 -13.74 -9.20
CA SER A 262 22.67 -15.04 -8.77
C SER A 262 22.48 -15.34 -7.29
N ARG A 263 22.33 -14.33 -6.42
CA ARG A 263 22.22 -14.49 -4.96
C ARG A 263 20.92 -13.94 -4.40
N THR A 264 20.63 -12.65 -4.61
CA THR A 264 19.52 -11.95 -3.94
C THR A 264 18.14 -12.38 -4.45
N MET A 265 17.97 -12.52 -5.77
CA MET A 265 16.70 -12.96 -6.35
C MET A 265 16.29 -14.39 -5.94
N PRO A 266 17.19 -15.39 -5.92
CA PRO A 266 16.89 -16.70 -5.35
C PRO A 266 16.45 -16.61 -3.89
N TYR A 267 17.12 -15.79 -3.07
CA TYR A 267 16.75 -15.58 -1.67
C TYR A 267 15.36 -14.94 -1.52
N LEU A 268 15.02 -13.93 -2.31
CA LEU A 268 13.69 -13.30 -2.31
C LEU A 268 12.54 -14.26 -2.62
N LYS A 269 12.82 -15.34 -3.36
CA LYS A 269 11.82 -16.38 -3.68
C LYS A 269 11.62 -17.37 -2.52
N GLN A 270 12.55 -17.43 -1.58
CA GLN A 270 12.40 -18.28 -0.41
C GLN A 270 11.34 -17.69 0.51
N VAL A 271 10.58 -18.58 1.14
CA VAL A 271 9.57 -18.20 2.13
C VAL A 271 10.24 -18.24 3.50
N ARG A 272 10.24 -17.10 4.19
CA ARG A 272 10.72 -17.00 5.57
C ARG A 272 9.62 -17.48 6.51
N ASP A 273 9.97 -18.34 7.46
CA ASP A 273 9.13 -18.84 8.55
C ASP A 273 9.27 -17.97 9.81
N TYR A 274 9.78 -16.75 9.70
CA TYR A 274 9.87 -15.78 10.78
C TYR A 274 9.57 -14.39 10.25
N ALA A 275 9.02 -13.53 11.11
CA ALA A 275 8.66 -12.15 10.78
C ALA A 275 7.88 -12.01 9.46
N ASN A 276 7.00 -12.99 9.18
CA ASN A 276 6.29 -13.13 7.92
C ASN A 276 4.83 -13.46 8.15
N SER A 277 3.97 -12.47 7.91
CA SER A 277 2.52 -12.54 8.02
C SER A 277 1.84 -12.96 6.71
N SER A 278 2.58 -13.36 5.67
CA SER A 278 1.95 -13.85 4.44
C SER A 278 1.39 -15.27 4.62
N LEU A 279 0.50 -15.69 3.73
CA LEU A 279 -0.01 -17.06 3.68
C LEU A 279 1.12 -18.08 3.52
N PRO A 280 2.08 -17.91 2.58
CA PRO A 280 3.26 -18.77 2.53
C PRO A 280 4.01 -18.82 3.87
N GLY A 281 4.23 -17.67 4.52
CA GLY A 281 4.88 -17.61 5.83
C GLY A 281 4.16 -18.44 6.89
N LEU A 282 2.83 -18.31 6.97
CA LEU A 282 1.98 -19.10 7.88
C LEU A 282 2.05 -20.60 7.58
N VAL A 283 1.97 -20.99 6.31
CA VAL A 283 2.04 -22.39 5.87
C VAL A 283 3.37 -23.02 6.28
N THR A 284 4.48 -22.31 6.05
CA THR A 284 5.82 -22.79 6.42
C THR A 284 6.00 -22.83 7.94
N TYR A 285 5.58 -21.78 8.66
CA TYR A 285 5.70 -21.68 10.12
C TYR A 285 5.04 -22.86 10.84
N PHE A 286 3.81 -23.22 10.44
CA PHE A 286 3.07 -24.32 11.06
C PHE A 286 3.36 -25.69 10.41
N GLY A 287 4.28 -25.77 9.45
CA GLY A 287 4.63 -27.02 8.77
C GLY A 287 3.45 -27.66 8.03
N LEU A 288 2.53 -26.85 7.49
CA LEU A 288 1.35 -27.35 6.80
C LEU A 288 1.74 -28.05 5.48
N PRO A 289 1.00 -29.09 5.04
CA PRO A 289 1.30 -29.76 3.77
C PRO A 289 1.26 -28.79 2.60
N GLY A 290 2.23 -28.89 1.69
CA GLY A 290 2.37 -27.94 0.56
C GLY A 290 1.12 -27.77 -0.30
N TRP A 291 0.34 -28.85 -0.49
CA TRP A 291 -0.91 -28.80 -1.25
C TRP A 291 -1.98 -27.91 -0.59
N VAL A 292 -2.01 -27.82 0.75
CA VAL A 292 -2.92 -26.92 1.48
C VAL A 292 -2.57 -25.48 1.15
N GLY A 293 -1.28 -25.14 1.21
CA GLY A 293 -0.79 -23.81 0.83
C GLY A 293 -1.12 -23.46 -0.61
N THR A 294 -0.91 -24.39 -1.56
CA THR A 294 -1.26 -24.18 -2.97
C THR A 294 -2.76 -23.96 -3.19
N VAL A 295 -3.62 -24.78 -2.57
CA VAL A 295 -5.07 -24.63 -2.70
C VAL A 295 -5.54 -23.28 -2.13
N LEU A 296 -5.09 -22.91 -0.93
CA LEU A 296 -5.43 -21.62 -0.32
C LEU A 296 -4.95 -20.45 -1.19
N PHE A 297 -3.72 -20.53 -1.71
CA PHE A 297 -3.18 -19.52 -2.62
C PHE A 297 -4.06 -19.35 -3.86
N LEU A 298 -4.43 -20.45 -4.54
CA LEU A 298 -5.23 -20.40 -5.77
C LEU A 298 -6.63 -19.85 -5.52
N VAL A 299 -7.27 -20.25 -4.42
CA VAL A 299 -8.60 -19.74 -4.03
C VAL A 299 -8.54 -18.25 -3.75
N LEU A 300 -7.60 -17.79 -2.94
CA LEU A 300 -7.49 -16.38 -2.57
C LEU A 300 -7.05 -15.51 -3.75
N ALA A 301 -6.15 -16.00 -4.61
CA ALA A 301 -5.80 -15.35 -5.86
C ALA A 301 -7.02 -15.19 -6.78
N ALA A 302 -7.86 -16.23 -6.89
CA ALA A 302 -9.11 -16.16 -7.64
C ALA A 302 -10.09 -15.13 -7.04
N VAL A 303 -10.18 -15.03 -5.72
CA VAL A 303 -10.99 -14.00 -5.03
C VAL A 303 -10.49 -12.59 -5.34
N VAL A 304 -9.17 -12.36 -5.31
CA VAL A 304 -8.57 -11.06 -5.68
C VAL A 304 -8.89 -10.71 -7.13
N VAL A 305 -8.66 -11.64 -8.07
CA VAL A 305 -8.94 -11.43 -9.50
C VAL A 305 -10.43 -11.16 -9.74
N ALA A 306 -11.32 -11.95 -9.15
CA ALA A 306 -12.76 -11.75 -9.26
C ALA A 306 -13.20 -10.40 -8.65
N GLY A 307 -12.64 -10.02 -7.48
CA GLY A 307 -12.92 -8.74 -6.85
C GLY A 307 -12.51 -7.56 -7.71
N VAL A 308 -11.30 -7.60 -8.30
CA VAL A 308 -10.83 -6.59 -9.27
C VAL A 308 -11.80 -6.50 -10.45
N TRP A 309 -12.18 -7.65 -11.03
CA TRP A 309 -13.13 -7.71 -12.14
C TRP A 309 -14.48 -7.06 -11.81
N PHE A 310 -15.06 -7.37 -10.65
CA PHE A 310 -16.34 -6.77 -10.23
C PHE A 310 -16.22 -5.27 -9.98
N LEU A 311 -15.10 -4.82 -9.40
CA LEU A 311 -14.83 -3.40 -9.16
C LEU A 311 -14.71 -2.60 -10.46
N LEU A 312 -14.38 -3.22 -11.61
CA LEU A 312 -14.32 -2.53 -12.91
C LEU A 312 -15.64 -1.83 -13.28
N ARG A 313 -16.78 -2.24 -12.71
CA ARG A 313 -18.06 -1.53 -12.89
C ARG A 313 -18.02 -0.10 -12.36
N LEU A 314 -17.25 0.15 -11.30
CA LEU A 314 -17.18 1.44 -10.64
C LEU A 314 -16.19 2.41 -11.29
N ARG A 315 -15.35 1.95 -12.22
CA ARG A 315 -14.19 2.69 -12.75
C ARG A 315 -14.51 4.05 -13.37
N HIS A 316 -15.74 4.21 -13.88
CA HIS A 316 -16.24 5.45 -14.48
C HIS A 316 -17.30 6.15 -13.63
N SER A 317 -18.14 5.40 -12.93
CA SER A 317 -19.23 5.98 -12.12
C SER A 317 -18.75 6.56 -10.78
N ASP A 318 -17.77 5.91 -10.15
CA ASP A 318 -17.16 6.35 -8.90
C ASP A 318 -15.64 6.06 -8.94
N PRO A 319 -14.89 6.89 -9.70
CA PRO A 319 -13.48 6.62 -9.98
C PRO A 319 -12.60 6.68 -8.73
N LEU A 320 -12.94 7.51 -7.74
CA LEU A 320 -12.20 7.61 -6.48
C LEU A 320 -12.35 6.33 -5.65
N LEU A 321 -13.59 5.90 -5.40
CA LEU A 321 -13.87 4.66 -4.69
C LEU A 321 -13.24 3.46 -5.41
N TRP A 322 -13.41 3.39 -6.73
CA TRP A 322 -12.83 2.34 -7.55
C TRP A 322 -11.31 2.26 -7.40
N ALA A 323 -10.60 3.39 -7.53
CA ALA A 323 -9.14 3.40 -7.47
C ALA A 323 -8.64 2.98 -6.08
N CYS A 324 -9.21 3.52 -5.01
CA CYS A 324 -8.84 3.19 -3.63
C CYS A 324 -9.18 1.73 -3.25
N ALA A 325 -10.36 1.24 -3.64
CA ALA A 325 -10.77 -0.14 -3.38
C ALA A 325 -9.94 -1.14 -4.19
N THR A 326 -9.69 -0.87 -5.47
CA THR A 326 -8.89 -1.75 -6.33
C THR A 326 -7.45 -1.77 -5.89
N SER A 327 -6.84 -0.62 -5.55
CA SER A 327 -5.47 -0.59 -5.02
C SER A 327 -5.37 -1.31 -3.68
N GLY A 328 -6.33 -1.12 -2.78
CA GLY A 328 -6.36 -1.82 -1.50
C GLY A 328 -6.50 -3.34 -1.64
N LEU A 329 -7.35 -3.81 -2.56
CA LEU A 329 -7.52 -5.24 -2.86
C LEU A 329 -6.24 -5.86 -3.45
N LEU A 330 -5.62 -5.17 -4.42
CA LEU A 330 -4.39 -5.64 -5.05
C LEU A 330 -3.22 -5.70 -4.05
N LEU A 331 -3.07 -4.67 -3.20
CA LEU A 331 -1.99 -4.60 -2.22
C LEU A 331 -2.20 -5.60 -1.07
N SER A 332 -3.41 -5.70 -0.50
CA SER A 332 -3.72 -6.74 0.51
C SER A 332 -3.54 -8.15 -0.06
N GLY A 333 -3.94 -8.38 -1.31
CA GLY A 333 -3.64 -9.62 -2.02
C GLY A 333 -2.13 -9.87 -2.16
N ALA A 334 -1.35 -8.85 -2.52
CA ALA A 334 0.11 -8.96 -2.62
C ALA A 334 0.77 -9.26 -1.26
N PHE A 335 0.33 -8.63 -0.17
CA PHE A 335 0.85 -8.89 1.18
C PHE A 335 0.53 -10.31 1.65
N LEU A 336 -0.67 -10.79 1.33
CA LEU A 336 -1.14 -12.11 1.73
C LEU A 336 -0.51 -13.22 0.89
N LEU A 337 -0.29 -13.01 -0.42
CA LEU A 337 0.06 -14.09 -1.35
C LEU A 337 1.55 -14.16 -1.71
N SER A 338 2.33 -13.10 -1.46
CA SER A 338 3.76 -13.10 -1.76
C SER A 338 4.59 -13.89 -0.73
N SER A 339 5.88 -14.11 -1.03
CA SER A 339 6.80 -14.82 -0.15
C SER A 339 7.06 -14.10 1.18
N LEU A 340 6.81 -12.79 1.26
CA LEU A 340 7.01 -11.98 2.46
C LEU A 340 5.92 -10.90 2.60
N GLY A 341 5.19 -10.94 3.71
CA GLY A 341 4.26 -9.89 4.14
C GLY A 341 4.58 -9.46 5.56
N GLN A 342 4.62 -8.15 5.82
CA GLN A 342 4.88 -7.62 7.16
C GLN A 342 3.77 -6.63 7.54
N MET A 343 3.34 -6.62 8.82
CA MET A 343 2.16 -5.85 9.26
C MET A 343 2.26 -4.37 8.87
N TYR A 344 3.45 -3.80 8.98
CA TYR A 344 3.68 -2.40 8.67
C TYR A 344 3.51 -2.02 7.19
N TYR A 345 3.29 -2.98 6.28
CA TYR A 345 2.84 -2.72 4.91
C TYR A 345 1.39 -2.23 4.85
N SER A 346 0.60 -2.48 5.90
CA SER A 346 -0.82 -2.15 5.98
C SER A 346 -1.10 -0.65 5.91
N MET A 347 -0.12 0.22 6.13
CA MET A 347 -0.30 1.66 5.89
C MET A 347 -0.66 1.97 4.43
N MET A 348 -0.28 1.11 3.49
CA MET A 348 -0.65 1.25 2.08
C MET A 348 -2.14 1.03 1.84
N LEU A 349 -2.89 0.56 2.85
CA LEU A 349 -4.34 0.44 2.83
C LEU A 349 -5.03 1.73 3.32
N PHE A 350 -4.31 2.77 3.74
CA PHE A 350 -4.92 4.06 4.14
C PHE A 350 -5.85 4.67 3.08
N PRO A 351 -5.55 4.61 1.76
CA PRO A 351 -6.51 5.05 0.75
C PRO A 351 -7.82 4.26 0.78
N LEU A 352 -7.78 2.96 1.06
CA LEU A 352 -8.97 2.13 1.23
C LEU A 352 -9.73 2.50 2.51
N VAL A 353 -9.04 2.72 3.64
CA VAL A 353 -9.64 3.19 4.90
C VAL A 353 -10.40 4.50 4.67
N ALA A 354 -9.79 5.46 3.96
CA ALA A 354 -10.40 6.76 3.71
C ALA A 354 -11.75 6.67 2.97
N THR A 355 -12.01 5.58 2.22
CA THR A 355 -13.31 5.37 1.57
C THR A 355 -14.47 5.25 2.55
N VAL A 356 -14.23 5.02 3.85
CA VAL A 356 -15.28 4.94 4.88
C VAL A 356 -16.16 6.20 4.93
N VAL A 357 -15.63 7.35 4.51
CA VAL A 357 -16.37 8.64 4.48
C VAL A 357 -17.29 8.78 3.27
N LEU A 358 -17.16 7.90 2.27
CA LEU A 358 -18.06 7.85 1.12
C LEU A 358 -19.37 7.20 1.52
N ARG A 359 -20.43 7.39 0.72
CA ARG A 359 -21.76 6.82 0.99
C ARG A 359 -21.75 5.29 1.04
N ARG A 360 -20.85 4.66 0.28
CA ARG A 360 -20.70 3.21 0.16
C ARG A 360 -19.23 2.88 0.14
N SER A 361 -18.83 1.90 0.94
CA SER A 361 -17.44 1.46 1.02
C SER A 361 -17.35 0.00 1.45
N PRO A 362 -16.30 -0.73 1.01
CA PRO A 362 -15.93 -2.00 1.63
C PRO A 362 -15.76 -1.93 3.16
N MET A 363 -15.39 -0.75 3.67
CA MET A 363 -15.13 -0.50 5.10
C MET A 363 -16.40 -0.37 5.94
N HIS A 364 -17.59 -0.32 5.31
CA HIS A 364 -18.87 -0.37 6.03
C HIS A 364 -19.30 -1.78 6.40
N SER A 365 -18.53 -2.80 5.99
CA SER A 365 -18.78 -4.19 6.38
C SER A 365 -18.01 -4.57 7.66
N ALA A 366 -18.56 -5.50 8.44
CA ALA A 366 -17.89 -6.03 9.63
C ALA A 366 -16.51 -6.63 9.28
N ALA A 367 -16.42 -7.38 8.17
CA ALA A 367 -15.16 -7.92 7.69
C ALA A 367 -14.14 -6.82 7.35
N GLY A 368 -14.56 -5.74 6.67
CA GLY A 368 -13.68 -4.62 6.37
C GLY A 368 -13.17 -3.92 7.63
N ALA A 369 -14.06 -3.64 8.58
CA ALA A 369 -13.72 -2.97 9.84
C ALA A 369 -12.80 -3.84 10.72
N ILE A 370 -13.14 -5.11 10.93
CA ILE A 370 -12.31 -6.07 11.68
C ILE A 370 -10.96 -6.22 10.99
N GLY A 371 -10.95 -6.37 9.66
CA GLY A 371 -9.72 -6.51 8.89
C GLY A 371 -8.74 -5.37 9.11
N MET A 372 -9.23 -4.12 9.06
CA MET A 372 -8.42 -2.93 9.34
C MET A 372 -7.91 -2.88 10.77
N VAL A 373 -8.73 -3.24 11.76
CA VAL A 373 -8.28 -3.31 13.15
C VAL A 373 -7.15 -4.32 13.28
N LEU A 374 -7.30 -5.53 12.76
CA LEU A 374 -6.30 -6.59 12.89
C LEU A 374 -4.97 -6.28 12.19
N CYS A 375 -4.97 -5.51 11.10
CA CYS A 375 -3.74 -5.18 10.37
C CYS A 375 -3.14 -3.79 10.68
N LEU A 376 -3.81 -2.95 11.47
CA LEU A 376 -3.32 -1.62 11.87
C LEU A 376 -3.17 -1.45 13.38
N SER A 377 -3.66 -2.40 14.17
CA SER A 377 -3.65 -2.35 15.63
C SER A 377 -2.22 -2.23 16.18
N PRO A 378 -1.93 -1.24 17.04
CA PRO A 378 -0.66 -1.13 17.76
C PRO A 378 -0.59 -2.00 19.02
N LEU A 379 -1.56 -2.89 19.22
CA LEU A 379 -1.59 -3.76 20.38
C LEU A 379 -0.53 -4.85 20.24
N GLU A 380 0.35 -4.93 21.23
CA GLU A 380 1.29 -6.03 21.43
C GLU A 380 0.59 -7.14 22.22
N TRP A 381 0.75 -8.37 21.76
CA TRP A 381 0.13 -9.55 22.37
C TRP A 381 1.13 -10.38 23.18
N GLU A 382 2.33 -9.86 23.43
CA GLU A 382 3.33 -10.46 24.30
C GLU A 382 2.72 -10.82 25.67
N PHE A 383 2.55 -12.13 25.88
CA PHE A 383 1.99 -12.63 27.11
C PHE A 383 3.04 -13.49 27.82
N ALA A 384 3.66 -12.94 28.87
CA ALA A 384 4.80 -13.56 29.56
C ALA A 384 4.56 -15.01 30.00
N ARG A 385 3.32 -15.35 30.36
CA ARG A 385 2.95 -16.71 30.78
C ARG A 385 2.79 -17.67 29.60
N TRP A 386 2.47 -17.18 28.40
CA TRP A 386 2.24 -17.99 27.19
C TRP A 386 2.90 -17.31 25.96
N PRO A 387 4.23 -17.18 25.95
CA PRO A 387 4.95 -16.33 24.99
C PRO A 387 4.72 -16.74 23.53
N VAL A 388 4.59 -18.05 23.28
CA VAL A 388 4.31 -18.60 21.94
C VAL A 388 3.01 -18.07 21.34
N TYR A 389 1.94 -18.00 22.14
CA TYR A 389 0.64 -17.55 21.65
C TYR A 389 0.64 -16.04 21.39
N GLY A 390 1.34 -15.26 22.23
CA GLY A 390 1.54 -13.84 21.98
C GLY A 390 2.26 -13.60 20.66
N GLN A 391 3.38 -14.30 20.43
CA GLN A 391 4.13 -14.22 19.18
C GLN A 391 3.28 -14.60 17.95
N TRP A 392 2.42 -15.63 18.07
CA TRP A 392 1.51 -16.01 16.99
C TRP A 392 0.50 -14.91 16.67
N LEU A 393 -0.06 -14.26 17.70
CA LEU A 393 -0.98 -13.16 17.52
C LEU A 393 -0.27 -11.96 16.85
N ASP A 394 0.88 -11.55 17.36
CA ASP A 394 1.66 -10.45 16.78
C ASP A 394 2.08 -10.74 15.32
N THR A 395 2.37 -12.00 14.99
CA THR A 395 2.81 -12.40 13.65
C THR A 395 1.65 -12.58 12.66
N PHE A 396 0.54 -13.20 13.07
CA PHE A 396 -0.50 -13.71 12.16
C PHE A 396 -1.86 -12.99 12.23
N LEU A 397 -2.08 -12.09 13.20
CA LEU A 397 -3.21 -11.15 13.12
C LEU A 397 -3.28 -10.36 11.81
N PRO A 398 -2.16 -9.87 11.23
CA PRO A 398 -2.18 -9.19 9.94
C PRO A 398 -2.62 -10.12 8.81
N THR A 399 -2.29 -11.41 8.86
CA THR A 399 -2.71 -12.41 7.88
C THR A 399 -4.23 -12.51 7.83
N VAL A 400 -4.86 -12.61 9.00
CA VAL A 400 -6.33 -12.62 9.14
C VAL A 400 -6.91 -11.27 8.72
N GLY A 401 -6.26 -10.17 9.12
CA GLY A 401 -6.64 -8.81 8.73
C GLY A 401 -6.72 -8.64 7.22
N TRP A 402 -5.65 -8.96 6.50
CA TRP A 402 -5.60 -8.86 5.03
C TRP A 402 -6.60 -9.81 4.35
N LEU A 403 -6.80 -11.02 4.88
CA LEU A 403 -7.85 -11.92 4.39
C LEU A 403 -9.24 -11.28 4.49
N CYS A 404 -9.57 -10.71 5.64
CA CYS A 404 -10.85 -10.02 5.86
C CYS A 404 -11.02 -8.84 4.89
N VAL A 405 -9.95 -8.09 4.62
CA VAL A 405 -9.94 -6.98 3.65
C VAL A 405 -10.19 -7.48 2.23
N VAL A 406 -9.47 -8.51 1.79
CA VAL A 406 -9.65 -9.12 0.46
C VAL A 406 -11.09 -9.57 0.27
N VAL A 407 -11.65 -10.29 1.25
CA VAL A 407 -13.03 -10.77 1.19
C VAL A 407 -14.03 -9.61 1.20
N ALA A 408 -13.88 -8.64 2.11
CA ALA A 408 -14.76 -7.48 2.22
C ALA A 408 -14.80 -6.67 0.92
N THR A 409 -13.63 -6.41 0.33
CA THR A 409 -13.52 -5.62 -0.90
C THR A 409 -14.02 -6.39 -2.13
N ALA A 410 -13.73 -7.69 -2.24
CA ALA A 410 -14.26 -8.52 -3.33
C ALA A 410 -15.79 -8.64 -3.25
N MET A 411 -16.34 -8.86 -2.05
CA MET A 411 -17.78 -8.94 -1.83
C MET A 411 -18.48 -7.60 -2.09
N PHE A 412 -17.86 -6.48 -1.69
CA PHE A 412 -18.35 -5.15 -2.05
C PHE A 412 -18.42 -4.96 -3.57
N GLY A 413 -17.36 -5.32 -4.29
CA GLY A 413 -17.33 -5.31 -5.74
C GLY A 413 -18.46 -6.13 -6.35
N PHE A 414 -18.65 -7.37 -5.88
CA PHE A 414 -19.72 -8.26 -6.34
C PHE A 414 -21.12 -7.66 -6.11
N GLN A 415 -21.37 -7.07 -4.94
CA GLN A 415 -22.65 -6.41 -4.65
C GLN A 415 -22.88 -5.20 -5.55
N ALA A 416 -21.86 -4.36 -5.76
CA ALA A 416 -21.91 -3.25 -6.69
C ALA A 416 -22.18 -3.74 -8.13
N PHE A 417 -21.60 -4.88 -8.51
CA PHE A 417 -21.80 -5.51 -9.80
C PHE A 417 -23.25 -5.94 -10.05
N ARG A 418 -23.94 -6.48 -9.04
CA ARG A 418 -25.32 -6.96 -9.16
C ARG A 418 -26.38 -5.87 -9.19
N ARG A 419 -26.09 -4.64 -8.75
CA ARG A 419 -27.08 -3.57 -8.69
C ARG A 419 -27.42 -3.03 -10.09
N PRO A 420 -28.71 -2.92 -10.46
CA PRO A 420 -29.08 -2.38 -11.77
C PRO A 420 -28.60 -0.93 -11.94
N PRO A 421 -28.29 -0.49 -13.17
CA PRO A 421 -27.95 0.91 -13.42
C PRO A 421 -29.14 1.80 -13.03
N GLY A 422 -28.94 2.70 -12.04
CA GLY A 422 -29.96 3.66 -11.59
C GLY A 422 -30.62 3.36 -10.24
N GLY A 423 -30.29 2.24 -9.57
CA GLY A 423 -30.67 2.04 -8.17
C GLY A 423 -29.70 2.76 -7.25
N GLU A 424 -30.11 3.92 -6.71
CA GLU A 424 -29.31 4.73 -5.78
C GLU A 424 -28.72 3.93 -4.64
#